data_AF-A0A941LPY4-F1
#
_entry.id   AF-A0A941LPY4-F1
#
_cell.length_a   1.000
_cell.length_b   1.000
_cell.length_c   1.000
_cell.angle_alpha   90.00
_cell.angle_beta   90.00
_cell.angle_gamma   90.00
#
_symmetry.space_group_name_H-M   'P 1'
#
loop_
_entity.id
_entity.type
_entity.pdbx_description
1 polymer ?
#
loop_
_entity_poly.entity_id
_entity_poly.type
_entity_poly.pdbx_seq_one_letter_code
_entity_poly.pdbx_strand_id
1 'polypeptide(L)'
;MKISRHLAWIVLLFSVVFTACSTAPPRELIDRNDHSGLAAWYEQESLRLKGKAEEMQQMIDRYAAFSAPHLTPKETRVDLIAHCRDFMHYYMKAAEEAETLAKLHREQKPVIP
;
A
#
# COMPACT_ATOMS: atom_id res chain seq x y z
N MET A 1 -42.56 2.71 2.62
CA MET A 1 -41.21 2.48 3.20
C MET A 1 -40.23 1.73 2.27
N LYS A 2 -40.32 1.85 0.93
CA LYS A 2 -39.38 1.17 0.01
C LYS A 2 -38.22 2.06 -0.49
N ILE A 3 -38.40 3.37 -0.49
CA ILE A 3 -37.45 4.35 -1.06
C ILE A 3 -36.20 4.52 -0.17
N SER A 4 -36.37 4.50 1.17
CA SER A 4 -35.27 4.60 2.14
C SER A 4 -34.25 3.46 2.04
N ARG A 5 -34.72 2.25 1.70
CA ARG A 5 -33.83 1.08 1.54
C ARG A 5 -32.93 1.25 0.32
N HIS A 6 -33.47 1.72 -0.81
CA HIS A 6 -32.67 1.94 -2.03
C HIS A 6 -31.64 3.06 -1.87
N LEU A 7 -31.95 4.12 -1.13
CA LEU A 7 -30.99 5.17 -0.77
C LEU A 7 -29.83 4.62 0.07
N ALA A 8 -30.11 3.75 1.04
CA ALA A 8 -29.07 3.10 1.85
C ALA A 8 -28.16 2.20 0.99
N TRP A 9 -28.72 1.45 0.04
CA TRP A 9 -27.93 0.63 -0.91
C TRP A 9 -27.09 1.48 -1.87
N ILE A 10 -27.62 2.61 -2.34
CA ILE A 10 -26.89 3.55 -3.21
C ILE A 10 -25.73 4.22 -2.44
N VAL A 11 -25.95 4.62 -1.19
CA VAL A 11 -24.89 5.18 -0.31
C VAL A 11 -23.80 4.12 -0.03
N LEU A 12 -24.20 2.87 0.23
CA LEU A 12 -23.26 1.77 0.49
C LEU A 12 -22.46 1.35 -0.76
N LEU A 13 -23.05 1.48 -1.96
CA LEU A 13 -22.34 1.30 -3.23
C LEU A 13 -21.39 2.47 -3.55
N PHE A 14 -21.74 3.71 -3.16
CA PHE A 14 -20.90 4.89 -3.37
C PHE A 14 -19.64 4.88 -2.47
N SER A 15 -19.68 4.24 -1.29
CA SER A 15 -18.50 4.07 -0.44
C SER A 15 -17.43 3.11 -0.98
N VAL A 16 -17.72 2.35 -2.03
CA VAL A 16 -16.76 1.40 -2.65
C VAL A 16 -15.93 2.06 -3.76
N VAL A 17 -16.08 3.38 -3.99
CA VAL A 17 -15.18 4.14 -4.86
C VAL A 17 -13.92 4.55 -4.09
N PHE A 18 -13.18 3.57 -3.55
CA PHE A 18 -11.79 3.76 -3.15
C PHE A 18 -10.90 3.66 -4.39
N THR A 19 -11.03 4.63 -5.29
CA THR A 19 -10.06 4.82 -6.36
C THR A 19 -8.97 5.77 -5.89
N ALA A 20 -7.81 5.22 -5.50
CA ALA A 20 -6.53 5.84 -5.78
C ALA A 20 -5.40 4.81 -5.62
N CYS A 21 -5.17 4.03 -6.68
CA CYS A 21 -3.81 3.64 -7.02
C CYS A 21 -3.07 4.91 -7.48
N SER A 22 -2.57 5.72 -6.54
CA SER A 22 -1.45 6.59 -6.84
C SER A 22 -0.34 6.26 -5.86
N THR A 23 0.75 5.68 -6.36
CA THR A 23 1.99 5.40 -5.63
C THR A 23 2.83 6.66 -5.38
N ALA A 24 2.25 7.84 -5.61
CA ALA A 24 2.90 9.13 -5.45
C ALA A 24 2.07 10.00 -4.49
N PRO A 25 2.72 10.87 -3.71
CA PRO A 25 2.02 11.83 -2.87
C PRO A 25 1.10 12.72 -3.73
N PRO A 26 -0.05 13.15 -3.19
CA PRO A 26 -0.92 14.09 -3.88
C PRO A 26 -0.15 15.34 -4.29
N ARG A 27 -0.17 15.68 -5.59
CA ARG A 27 0.52 16.87 -6.13
C ARG A 27 0.18 18.14 -5.37
N GLU A 28 -1.09 18.26 -4.95
CA GLU A 28 -1.56 19.43 -4.21
C GLU A 28 -0.83 19.67 -2.89
N LEU A 29 -0.37 18.62 -2.20
CA LEU A 29 0.42 18.77 -0.97
C LEU A 29 1.82 19.33 -1.26
N ILE A 30 2.39 18.97 -2.41
CA ILE A 30 3.66 19.51 -2.89
C ILE A 30 3.49 20.97 -3.30
N ASP A 31 2.47 21.26 -4.12
CA ASP A 31 2.21 22.61 -4.65
C ASP A 31 1.96 23.64 -3.54
N ARG A 32 1.36 23.19 -2.42
CA ARG A 32 1.09 24.02 -1.24
C ARG A 32 2.25 24.07 -0.24
N ASN A 33 3.34 23.36 -0.51
CA ASN A 33 4.42 23.14 0.45
C ASN A 33 3.91 22.64 1.82
N ASP A 34 2.87 21.80 1.79
CA ASP A 34 2.25 21.25 2.99
C ASP A 34 3.05 20.06 3.52
N HIS A 35 4.10 20.38 4.28
CA HIS A 35 4.95 19.38 4.90
C HIS A 35 4.20 18.53 5.94
N SER A 36 3.15 19.06 6.57
CA SER A 36 2.36 18.31 7.54
C SER A 36 1.52 17.21 6.86
N GLY A 37 0.88 17.56 5.73
CA GLY A 37 0.15 16.62 4.90
C GLY A 37 1.07 15.60 4.23
N LEU A 38 2.24 16.02 3.74
CA LEU A 38 3.24 15.10 3.16
C LEU A 38 3.75 14.11 4.21
N ALA A 39 4.02 14.56 5.43
CA ALA A 39 4.43 13.67 6.52
C ALA A 39 3.37 12.59 6.81
N ALA A 40 2.11 12.99 6.98
CA ALA A 40 1.01 12.05 7.22
C ALA A 40 0.82 11.06 6.06
N TRP A 41 0.95 11.53 4.81
CA TRP A 41 0.83 10.67 3.64
C TRP A 41 1.93 9.60 3.60
N TYR A 42 3.18 9.99 3.83
CA TYR A 42 4.30 9.04 3.84
C TYR A 42 4.25 8.06 5.03
N GLU A 43 3.72 8.46 6.19
CA GLU A 43 3.44 7.51 7.29
C GLU A 43 2.42 6.45 6.86
N GLN A 44 1.32 6.87 6.23
CA GLN A 44 0.32 5.93 5.71
C GLN A 44 0.89 5.03 4.63
N GLU A 45 1.73 5.57 3.74
CA GLU A 45 2.37 4.79 2.68
C GLU A 45 3.33 3.74 3.23
N SER A 46 4.10 4.07 4.27
CA SER A 46 4.95 3.10 4.99
C SER A 46 4.12 1.92 5.53
N LEU A 47 2.98 2.20 6.18
CA LEU A 47 2.08 1.16 6.70
C LEU A 47 1.50 0.29 5.58
N ARG A 48 1.08 0.91 4.47
CA ARG A 48 0.54 0.18 3.32
C ARG A 48 1.58 -0.75 2.70
N LEU A 49 2.84 -0.30 2.59
CA LEU A 49 3.95 -1.09 2.08
C LEU A 49 4.31 -2.25 3.01
N LYS A 50 4.30 -2.03 4.34
CA LYS A 50 4.44 -3.12 5.34
C LYS A 50 3.34 -4.17 5.16
N GLY A 51 2.09 -3.76 4.97
CA GLY A 51 0.97 -4.67 4.68
C GLY A 51 1.17 -5.49 3.40
N LYS A 52 1.71 -4.89 2.33
CA LYS A 52 2.08 -5.63 1.11
C LYS A 52 3.19 -6.66 1.34
N ALA A 53 4.14 -6.37 2.21
CA ALA A 53 5.18 -7.34 2.58
C ALA A 53 4.56 -8.55 3.31
N GLU A 54 3.58 -8.32 4.18
CA GLU A 54 2.82 -9.37 4.86
C GLU A 54 2.00 -10.23 3.88
N GLU A 55 1.40 -9.62 2.85
CA GLU A 55 0.72 -10.37 1.78
C GLU A 55 1.68 -11.33 1.05
N MET A 56 2.94 -10.91 0.83
CA MET A 56 3.96 -11.77 0.22
C MET A 56 4.34 -12.93 1.15
N GLN A 57 4.43 -12.69 2.46
CA GLN A 57 4.67 -13.75 3.44
C GLN A 57 3.53 -14.80 3.41
N GLN A 58 2.27 -14.36 3.40
CA GLN A 58 1.14 -15.29 3.27
C GLN A 58 1.19 -16.09 1.98
N MET A 59 1.71 -15.50 0.89
CA MET A 59 1.86 -16.19 -0.38
C MET A 59 2.98 -17.25 -0.34
N ILE A 60 4.09 -16.97 0.34
CA ILE A 60 5.14 -17.97 0.63
C ILE A 60 4.54 -19.16 1.37
N ASP A 61 3.74 -18.92 2.41
CA ASP A 61 3.13 -19.99 3.22
C ASP A 61 2.20 -20.87 2.36
N ARG A 62 1.43 -20.26 1.46
CA ARG A 62 0.60 -21.00 0.50
C ARG A 62 1.45 -21.86 -0.43
N TYR A 63 2.50 -21.29 -1.04
CA TYR A 63 3.37 -22.06 -1.93
C TYR A 63 4.12 -23.19 -1.21
N ALA A 64 4.48 -22.99 0.05
CA ALA A 64 5.13 -24.01 0.87
C ALA A 64 4.17 -25.16 1.22
N ALA A 65 2.93 -24.83 1.62
CA ALA A 65 1.94 -25.80 2.08
C ALA A 65 1.33 -26.67 0.95
N PHE A 66 1.18 -26.14 -0.26
CA PHE A 66 0.57 -26.88 -1.36
C PHE A 66 1.61 -27.65 -2.20
N SER A 67 1.39 -28.97 -2.32
CA SER A 67 1.99 -29.79 -3.39
C SER A 67 1.38 -29.40 -4.73
N ALA A 68 1.80 -28.26 -5.27
CA ALA A 68 1.12 -27.58 -6.38
C ALA A 68 1.02 -28.47 -7.65
N PRO A 69 -0.17 -29.04 -7.97
CA PRO A 69 -0.36 -29.89 -9.15
C PRO A 69 -0.56 -29.07 -10.43
N HIS A 70 -0.64 -27.74 -10.32
CA HIS A 70 -1.04 -26.82 -11.39
C HIS A 70 0.00 -25.74 -11.67
N LEU A 71 1.24 -25.90 -11.19
CA LEU A 71 2.33 -25.02 -11.62
C LEU A 71 2.50 -25.20 -13.13
N THR A 72 2.37 -24.09 -13.86
CA THR A 72 2.72 -24.08 -15.28
C THR A 72 4.19 -24.51 -15.42
N PRO A 73 4.61 -25.13 -16.53
CA PRO A 73 5.97 -25.70 -16.66
C PRO A 73 7.14 -24.72 -16.50
N LYS A 74 6.88 -23.41 -16.40
CA LYS A 74 7.89 -22.36 -16.46
C LYS A 74 8.47 -21.93 -15.11
N GLU A 75 7.74 -22.09 -14.02
CA GLU A 75 8.18 -21.60 -12.70
C GLU A 75 8.04 -22.71 -11.65
N THR A 76 9.15 -23.00 -10.97
CA THR A 76 9.15 -23.97 -9.88
C THR A 76 8.59 -23.33 -8.60
N ARG A 77 8.17 -24.17 -7.64
CA ARG A 77 7.79 -23.69 -6.30
C ARG A 77 8.91 -22.87 -5.65
N VAL A 78 10.16 -23.28 -5.86
CA VAL A 78 11.33 -22.59 -5.30
C VAL A 78 11.43 -21.19 -5.90
N ASP A 79 11.23 -21.05 -7.21
CA ASP A 79 11.27 -19.75 -7.90
C ASP A 79 10.18 -18.82 -7.40
N LEU A 80 8.95 -19.32 -7.22
CA LEU A 80 7.84 -18.53 -6.69
C LEU A 80 8.09 -18.06 -5.25
N ILE A 81 8.63 -18.92 -4.39
CA ILE A 81 9.00 -18.55 -3.02
C ILE A 81 10.11 -17.50 -3.03
N ALA A 82 11.13 -17.66 -3.88
CA ALA A 82 12.20 -16.68 -4.03
C ALA A 82 11.66 -15.32 -4.50
N HIS A 83 10.77 -15.33 -5.49
CA HIS A 83 10.13 -14.12 -6.00
C HIS A 83 9.32 -13.37 -4.94
N CYS A 84 8.55 -14.08 -4.11
CA CYS A 84 7.85 -13.47 -2.99
C CYS A 84 8.80 -12.86 -1.96
N ARG A 85 9.95 -13.50 -1.69
CA ARG A 85 10.96 -12.95 -0.77
C ARG A 85 11.58 -11.66 -1.31
N ASP A 86 11.83 -11.61 -2.62
CA ASP A 86 12.34 -10.39 -3.26
C ASP A 86 11.33 -9.24 -3.12
N PHE A 87 10.04 -9.48 -3.39
CA PHE A 87 9.01 -8.46 -3.19
C PHE A 87 8.88 -8.03 -1.73
N MET A 88 8.92 -8.97 -0.80
CA MET A 88 8.89 -8.66 0.63
C MET A 88 10.06 -7.73 1.01
N HIS A 89 11.27 -8.03 0.52
CA HIS A 89 12.44 -7.17 0.70
C HIS A 89 12.22 -5.76 0.13
N TYR A 90 11.75 -5.66 -1.12
CA TYR A 90 11.53 -4.35 -1.76
C TYR A 90 10.43 -3.53 -1.07
N TYR A 91 9.33 -4.16 -0.65
CA TYR A 91 8.27 -3.46 0.07
C TYR A 91 8.72 -2.97 1.44
N MET A 92 9.49 -3.77 2.17
CA MET A 92 10.06 -3.34 3.45
C MET A 92 11.02 -2.17 3.28
N LYS A 93 11.93 -2.23 2.29
CA LYS A 93 12.84 -1.11 1.98
C LYS A 93 12.08 0.16 1.61
N ALA A 94 11.06 0.05 0.75
CA ALA A 94 10.24 1.19 0.38
C ALA A 94 9.47 1.76 1.59
N ALA A 95 9.04 0.91 2.52
CA ALA A 95 8.37 1.35 3.75
C ALA A 95 9.32 2.15 4.67
N GLU A 96 10.59 1.75 4.76
CA GLU A 96 11.63 2.47 5.50
C GLU A 96 11.94 3.84 4.86
N GLU A 97 12.02 3.88 3.53
CA GLU A 97 12.23 5.12 2.78
C GLU A 97 11.03 6.09 2.96
N ALA A 98 9.80 5.58 2.92
CA ALA A 98 8.60 6.36 3.22
C ALA A 98 8.62 6.90 4.66
N GLU A 99 8.97 6.09 5.65
CA GLU A 99 9.08 6.52 7.05
C GLU A 99 10.16 7.61 7.23
N THR A 100 11.27 7.49 6.49
CA THR A 100 12.32 8.51 6.45
C THR A 100 11.80 9.82 5.86
N LEU A 101 11.07 9.77 4.75
CA LEU A 101 10.46 10.96 4.14
C LEU A 101 9.43 11.62 5.06
N ALA A 102 8.62 10.83 5.76
CA ALA A 102 7.71 11.35 6.77
C ALA A 102 8.44 12.12 7.88
N LYS A 103 9.55 11.57 8.37
CA LYS A 103 10.39 12.24 9.37
C LYS A 103 10.97 13.55 8.83
N LEU A 104 11.56 13.53 7.62
CA LEU A 104 12.14 14.73 7.00
C LEU A 104 11.10 15.85 6.83
N HIS A 105 9.87 15.51 6.45
CA HIS A 105 8.79 16.49 6.33
C HIS A 105 8.32 17.04 7.69
N ARG A 106 8.30 16.25 8.76
CA ARG A 106 8.02 16.76 10.12
C ARG A 106 9.07 17.75 10.62
N GLU A 107 10.31 17.56 10.21
CA GLU A 107 11.43 18.40 10.63
C GLU A 107 11.53 19.72 9.85
N GLN A 108 10.77 19.88 8.75
CA GLN A 108 10.67 21.14 8.03
C GLN A 108 9.99 22.20 8.90
N LYS A 109 10.71 23.27 9.21
CA LYS A 109 10.13 24.44 9.89
C LYS A 109 9.24 25.20 8.89
N PRO A 110 8.09 25.74 9.32
CA PRO A 110 7.31 26.62 8.47
C PRO A 110 8.19 27.79 8.01
N VAL A 111 8.23 28.04 6.71
CA VAL A 111 8.84 29.26 6.15
C VAL A 111 7.92 30.40 6.55
N ILE A 112 8.32 31.19 7.55
CA ILE A 112 7.62 32.40 7.95
C ILE A 112 7.83 33.43 6.82
N PRO A 113 6.77 33.91 6.15
CA PRO A 113 6.89 34.99 5.16
C PRO A 113 7.21 36.34 5.82
#